data_AF-A0A2W5DG78-F1
#
_entry.id   AF-A0A2W5DG78-F1
#
_cell.length_a   1.000
_cell.length_b   1.000
_cell.length_c   1.000
_cell.angle_alpha   90.00
_cell.angle_beta   90.00
_cell.angle_gamma   90.00
#
_symmetry.space_group_name_H-M   'P 1'
#
loop_
_entity.id
_entity.type
_entity.pdbx_description
1 polymer ?
#
loop_
_entity_poly.entity_id
_entity_poly.type
_entity_poly.pdbx_seq_one_letter_code
_entity_poly.pdbx_strand_id
1 'polypeptide(L)'
;MCAGLASLATPVGAATYTWLGTSGNWSDASKWSLLGVPGAGDTAIIQNGNHEVILTDARAIGSLLLHAGSLGGSGLLDAGSASFAGNGTVWLGRSDGTEGTLNVSGATTFAGGNVTRL
;
A
#
# COMPACT_ATOMS: atom_id res chain seq x y z
N MET A 1 8.49 44.63 16.51
CA MET A 1 7.39 43.64 16.52
C MET A 1 7.81 42.49 15.61
N CYS A 2 8.36 41.40 16.16
CA CYS A 2 8.69 40.20 15.40
C CYS A 2 7.61 39.17 15.69
N ALA A 3 6.65 39.01 14.76
CA ALA A 3 5.65 37.97 14.85
C ALA A 3 6.29 36.65 14.37
N GLY A 4 6.64 35.79 15.32
CA GLY A 4 7.03 34.42 15.04
C GLY A 4 5.78 33.62 14.64
N LEU A 5 5.74 33.16 13.39
CA LEU A 5 4.76 32.19 12.93
C LEU A 5 5.04 30.85 13.63
N ALA A 6 4.31 30.57 14.70
CA ALA A 6 4.23 29.22 15.25
C ALA A 6 3.45 28.35 14.26
N SER A 7 4.18 27.63 13.41
CA SER A 7 3.62 26.52 12.65
C SER A 7 3.19 25.45 13.65
N LEU A 8 1.87 25.35 13.86
CA LEU A 8 1.27 24.21 14.55
C LEU A 8 1.52 23.00 13.64
N ALA A 9 2.53 22.19 13.97
CA ALA A 9 2.66 20.86 13.39
C ALA A 9 1.43 20.07 13.85
N THR A 10 0.38 20.03 13.03
CA THR A 10 -0.67 19.05 13.23
C THR A 10 0.01 17.69 13.13
N PRO A 11 -0.19 16.77 14.09
CA PRO A 11 0.24 15.40 13.88
C PRO A 11 -0.41 14.97 12.57
N VAL A 12 0.40 14.68 11.55
CA VAL A 12 -0.12 14.09 10.32
C VAL A 12 -0.60 12.71 10.76
N GLY A 13 -1.90 12.62 11.02
CA GLY A 13 -2.49 11.39 11.51
C GLY A 13 -2.36 10.37 10.39
N ALA A 14 -1.69 9.26 10.67
CA ALA A 14 -1.68 8.11 9.78
C ALA A 14 -3.14 7.75 9.45
N ALA A 15 -3.57 7.95 8.21
CA ALA A 15 -4.89 7.59 7.76
C ALA A 15 -4.89 6.15 7.24
N THR A 16 -6.05 5.51 7.28
CA THR A 16 -6.23 4.17 6.73
C THR A 16 -6.99 4.25 5.42
N TYR A 17 -6.34 3.87 4.33
CA TYR A 17 -6.88 3.82 2.98
C TYR A 17 -7.15 2.37 2.61
N THR A 18 -8.39 2.05 2.31
CA THR A 18 -8.78 0.73 1.82
C THR A 18 -8.98 0.78 0.32
N TRP A 19 -8.37 -0.15 -0.40
CA TRP A 19 -8.61 -0.34 -1.83
C TRP A 19 -10.01 -0.91 -2.05
N LEU A 20 -10.86 -0.13 -2.72
CA LEU A 20 -12.24 -0.46 -3.07
C LEU A 20 -12.39 -0.84 -4.56
N GLY A 21 -11.36 -0.59 -5.37
CA GLY A 21 -11.38 -0.90 -6.80
C GLY A 21 -11.20 -2.39 -7.11
N THR A 22 -11.47 -2.74 -8.38
CA THR A 22 -10.90 -3.94 -9.02
C THR A 22 -9.45 -3.65 -9.45
N SER A 23 -8.87 -4.43 -10.37
CA SER A 23 -7.50 -4.20 -10.85
C SER A 23 -7.33 -2.77 -11.40
N GLY A 24 -6.20 -2.12 -11.12
CA GLY A 24 -5.85 -0.83 -11.70
C GLY A 24 -4.80 -0.04 -10.93
N ASN A 25 -4.61 1.21 -11.34
CA ASN A 25 -3.48 2.03 -10.87
C ASN A 25 -3.68 2.54 -9.44
N TRP A 26 -2.70 2.30 -8.56
CA TRP A 26 -2.64 2.83 -7.18
C TRP A 26 -2.96 4.33 -7.10
N SER A 27 -2.54 5.09 -8.11
CA SER A 27 -2.68 6.55 -8.21
C SER A 27 -4.12 7.02 -8.46
N ASP A 28 -5.05 6.11 -8.77
CA ASP A 28 -6.46 6.41 -8.95
C ASP A 28 -7.15 6.59 -7.60
N ALA A 29 -7.28 7.87 -7.18
CA ALA A 29 -7.93 8.24 -5.93
C ALA A 29 -9.38 7.74 -5.81
N SER A 30 -10.06 7.48 -6.94
CA SER A 30 -11.45 6.96 -6.92
C SER A 30 -11.54 5.50 -6.47
N LYS A 31 -10.40 4.79 -6.43
CA LYS A 31 -10.31 3.39 -6.00
C LYS A 31 -9.97 3.23 -4.52
N TRP A 32 -9.76 4.31 -3.80
CA TRP A 32 -9.52 4.29 -2.35
C TRP A 32 -10.75 4.76 -1.57
N SER A 33 -10.87 4.29 -0.32
CA SER A 33 -11.98 4.61 0.58
C SER A 33 -12.05 6.07 1.01
N LEU A 34 -10.92 6.78 1.00
CA LEU A 34 -10.81 8.19 1.34
C LEU A 34 -10.49 8.99 0.09
N LEU A 35 -10.80 10.30 0.12
CA LEU A 35 -10.38 11.20 -0.95
C LEU A 35 -8.85 11.25 -1.01
N GLY A 36 -8.29 10.81 -2.14
CA GLY A 36 -6.86 10.81 -2.40
C GLY A 36 -6.26 9.40 -2.43
N VAL A 37 -4.94 9.35 -2.24
CA VAL A 37 -4.17 8.10 -2.25
C VAL A 37 -3.33 8.06 -0.97
N PRO A 38 -3.06 6.87 -0.41
CA PRO A 38 -2.21 6.74 0.77
C PRO A 38 -0.80 7.30 0.50
N GLY A 39 -0.29 8.06 1.46
CA GLY A 39 1.03 8.68 1.46
C GLY A 39 1.88 8.27 2.66
N ALA A 40 2.97 9.01 2.90
CA ALA A 40 3.95 8.66 3.92
C ALA A 40 3.31 8.67 5.33
N GLY A 41 3.47 7.56 6.05
CA GLY A 41 2.86 7.36 7.37
C GLY A 41 1.48 6.70 7.34
N ASP A 42 0.80 6.67 6.19
CA ASP A 42 -0.53 6.07 6.08
C ASP A 42 -0.50 4.54 6.04
N THR A 43 -1.65 3.94 6.35
CA THR A 43 -1.88 2.51 6.18
C THR A 43 -2.67 2.26 4.91
N ALA A 44 -2.13 1.46 4.00
CA ALA A 44 -2.81 0.98 2.81
C ALA A 44 -3.30 -0.46 3.04
N ILE A 45 -4.61 -0.69 2.89
CA ILE A 45 -5.24 -2.00 3.03
C ILE A 45 -5.77 -2.46 1.68
N ILE A 46 -5.33 -3.61 1.22
CA ILE A 46 -5.81 -4.28 0.00
C ILE A 46 -6.49 -5.58 0.44
N GLN A 47 -7.82 -5.61 0.40
CA GLN A 47 -8.61 -6.61 1.11
C GLN A 47 -9.62 -7.39 0.26
N ASN A 48 -9.54 -7.33 -1.07
CA ASN A 48 -10.55 -8.03 -1.89
C ASN A 48 -10.08 -8.54 -3.26
N GLY A 49 -10.36 -9.83 -3.50
CA GLY A 49 -10.30 -10.49 -4.80
C GLY A 49 -8.89 -10.86 -5.30
N ASN A 50 -8.85 -11.45 -6.50
CA ASN A 50 -7.61 -11.76 -7.23
C ASN A 50 -7.19 -10.57 -8.12
N HIS A 51 -7.42 -9.34 -7.63
CA HIS A 51 -7.17 -8.13 -8.39
C HIS A 51 -5.73 -7.63 -8.20
N GLU A 52 -5.24 -6.92 -9.20
CA GLU A 52 -3.90 -6.36 -9.22
C GLU A 52 -3.95 -4.84 -8.98
N VAL A 53 -3.27 -4.40 -7.94
CA VAL A 53 -3.01 -2.97 -7.71
C VAL A 53 -1.67 -2.64 -8.35
N ILE A 54 -1.69 -1.75 -9.34
CA ILE A 54 -0.55 -1.44 -10.21
C ILE A 54 0.12 -0.17 -9.72
N LEU A 55 1.41 -0.24 -9.37
CA LEU A 55 2.26 0.92 -9.15
C LEU A 55 3.01 1.27 -10.43
N THR A 56 2.89 2.53 -10.85
CA THR A 56 3.62 3.09 -12.00
C THR A 56 4.79 3.98 -11.57
N ASP A 57 4.79 4.44 -10.32
CA ASP A 57 5.69 5.46 -9.80
C ASP A 57 6.20 5.05 -8.40
N ALA A 58 7.21 5.74 -7.89
CA ALA A 58 7.72 5.53 -6.54
C ALA A 58 6.77 6.13 -5.49
N ARG A 59 6.46 5.37 -4.44
CA ARG A 59 5.58 5.77 -3.34
C ARG A 59 6.09 5.29 -1.99
N ALA A 60 5.76 6.03 -0.94
CA ALA A 60 6.10 5.69 0.44
C ALA A 60 4.84 5.69 1.31
N ILE A 61 4.70 4.67 2.16
CA ILE A 61 3.61 4.51 3.13
C ILE A 61 4.12 4.05 4.48
N GLY A 62 3.31 4.23 5.53
CA GLY A 62 3.62 3.73 6.87
C GLY A 62 3.47 2.22 6.95
N SER A 63 2.33 1.68 6.54
CA SER A 63 2.06 0.24 6.62
C SER A 63 1.26 -0.28 5.43
N LEU A 64 1.66 -1.45 4.92
CA LEU A 64 0.90 -2.22 3.93
C LEU A 64 0.21 -3.41 4.60
N LEU A 65 -1.10 -3.52 4.42
CA LEU A 65 -1.88 -4.71 4.78
C LEU A 65 -2.45 -5.33 3.50
N LEU A 66 -1.88 -6.46 3.08
CA LEU A 66 -2.30 -7.18 1.89
C LEU A 66 -3.01 -8.47 2.31
N HIS A 67 -4.34 -8.43 2.36
CA HIS A 67 -5.19 -9.58 2.74
C HIS A 67 -5.64 -10.40 1.52
N ALA A 68 -5.57 -9.84 0.30
CA ALA A 68 -5.84 -10.54 -0.96
C ALA A 68 -5.25 -9.77 -2.15
N GLY A 69 -5.14 -10.44 -3.30
CA GLY A 69 -4.74 -9.81 -4.56
C GLY A 69 -3.23 -9.78 -4.77
N SER A 70 -2.79 -8.90 -5.67
CA SER A 70 -1.39 -8.71 -6.02
C SER A 70 -1.00 -7.25 -6.10
N LEU A 71 0.25 -6.95 -5.74
CA LEU A 71 0.92 -5.72 -6.12
C LEU A 71 1.76 -5.98 -7.36
N GLY A 72 1.60 -5.14 -8.38
CA GLY A 72 2.34 -5.25 -9.65
C GLY A 72 2.66 -3.88 -10.24
N GLY A 73 3.08 -3.87 -11.50
CA GLY A 73 3.54 -2.66 -12.19
C GLY A 73 5.06 -2.47 -12.09
N SER A 74 5.59 -1.36 -12.57
CA SER A 74 7.04 -1.09 -12.59
C SER A 74 7.52 -0.17 -11.45
N GLY A 75 6.59 0.31 -10.62
CA GLY A 75 6.87 1.26 -9.55
C GLY A 75 7.53 0.64 -8.32
N LEU A 76 7.99 1.53 -7.43
CA LEU A 76 8.60 1.16 -6.15
C LEU A 76 7.65 1.56 -5.01
N LEU A 77 7.42 0.66 -4.06
CA LEU A 77 6.70 0.93 -2.82
C LEU A 77 7.65 0.79 -1.64
N ASP A 78 7.92 1.88 -0.93
CA ASP A 78 8.58 1.87 0.38
C ASP A 78 7.51 1.79 1.48
N ALA A 79 7.53 0.72 2.27
CA ALA A 79 6.65 0.56 3.42
C ALA A 79 7.45 0.53 4.74
N GLY A 80 6.93 1.18 5.78
CA GLY A 80 7.46 1.04 7.14
C GLY A 80 7.23 -0.36 7.71
N SER A 81 6.10 -0.97 7.39
CA SER A 81 5.80 -2.38 7.71
C SER A 81 4.92 -3.01 6.64
N ALA A 82 4.96 -4.33 6.53
CA ALA A 82 4.08 -5.08 5.65
C ALA A 82 3.48 -6.30 6.37
N SER A 83 2.18 -6.51 6.21
CA SER A 83 1.49 -7.71 6.69
C SER A 83 0.77 -8.37 5.53
N PHE A 84 1.15 -9.62 5.29
CA PHE A 84 0.54 -10.52 4.33
C PHE A 84 -0.32 -11.50 5.13
N ALA A 85 -1.53 -11.08 5.47
CA ALA A 85 -2.41 -11.78 6.39
C ALA A 85 -3.80 -11.94 5.77
N GLY A 86 -3.90 -12.85 4.81
CA GLY A 86 -5.07 -13.02 3.99
C GLY A 86 -5.73 -14.37 4.19
N ASN A 87 -7.06 -14.40 4.20
CA ASN A 87 -7.82 -15.65 4.10
C ASN A 87 -7.74 -16.22 2.66
N GLY A 88 -7.29 -15.41 1.70
CA GLY A 88 -7.12 -15.75 0.29
C GLY A 88 -5.66 -15.86 -0.13
N THR A 89 -5.42 -16.17 -1.40
CA THR A 89 -4.06 -16.19 -1.97
C THR A 89 -3.53 -14.78 -2.12
N VAL A 90 -2.39 -14.51 -1.49
CA VAL A 90 -1.65 -13.24 -1.62
C VAL A 90 -0.49 -13.48 -2.58
N TRP A 91 -0.36 -12.62 -3.60
CA TRP A 91 0.69 -12.70 -4.61
C TRP A 91 1.62 -11.49 -4.50
N LEU A 92 2.89 -11.75 -4.20
CA LEU A 92 3.95 -10.76 -4.28
C LEU A 92 4.55 -10.86 -5.68
N GLY A 93 4.02 -10.07 -6.62
CA GLY A 93 4.38 -10.17 -8.02
C GLY A 93 3.58 -11.21 -8.80
N ARG A 94 3.64 -11.08 -10.12
CA ARG A 94 2.97 -11.92 -11.10
C ARG A 94 3.99 -12.40 -12.12
N SER A 95 4.07 -13.72 -12.32
CA SER A 95 4.96 -14.31 -13.34
C SER A 95 4.65 -13.91 -14.79
N ASP A 96 3.50 -13.27 -15.04
CA ASP A 96 3.01 -12.88 -16.35
C ASP A 96 2.97 -11.35 -16.56
N GLY A 97 3.55 -10.57 -15.63
CA GLY A 97 3.52 -9.10 -15.69
C GLY A 97 4.84 -8.45 -15.24
N THR A 98 4.92 -7.13 -15.41
CA THR A 98 6.01 -6.35 -14.83
C THR A 98 5.80 -6.25 -13.33
N GLU A 99 6.82 -6.60 -12.56
CA GLU A 99 6.79 -6.62 -11.11
C GLU A 99 7.51 -5.39 -10.54
N GLY A 100 6.87 -4.80 -9.55
CA GLY A 100 7.39 -3.63 -8.86
C GLY A 100 8.34 -4.07 -7.74
N THR A 101 9.05 -3.12 -7.17
CA THR A 101 9.85 -3.38 -5.98
C THR A 101 9.07 -2.97 -4.74
N LEU A 102 8.85 -3.90 -3.80
CA LEU A 102 8.39 -3.59 -2.45
C LEU A 102 9.58 -3.62 -1.51
N ASN A 103 9.92 -2.46 -0.94
CA ASN A 103 10.92 -2.33 0.10
C ASN A 103 10.21 -2.19 1.46
N VAL A 104 10.63 -2.97 2.45
CA VAL A 104 10.06 -2.90 3.80
C VAL A 104 11.19 -2.62 4.78
N SER A 105 11.13 -1.46 5.43
CA SER A 105 12.19 -0.97 6.32
C SER A 105 12.03 -1.44 7.78
N GLY A 106 10.83 -1.87 8.16
CA GLY A 106 10.51 -2.40 9.48
C GLY A 106 10.03 -3.85 9.42
N ALA A 107 8.98 -4.16 10.19
CA ALA A 107 8.51 -5.54 10.34
C ALA A 107 7.73 -6.03 9.11
N THR A 108 8.06 -7.25 8.67
CA THR A 108 7.26 -8.01 7.69
C THR A 108 6.64 -9.22 8.38
N THR A 109 5.32 -9.36 8.32
CA THR A 109 4.58 -10.48 8.90
C THR A 109 3.85 -11.27 7.83
N PHE A 110 3.91 -12.59 7.93
CA PHE A 110 3.13 -13.52 7.10
C PHE A 110 2.22 -14.33 8.03
N ALA A 111 0.91 -14.10 7.98
CA ALA A 111 -0.04 -14.67 8.93
C ALA A 111 -1.34 -15.11 8.23
N GLY A 112 -1.39 -16.36 7.79
CA GLY A 112 -2.56 -16.94 7.10
C GLY A 112 -2.52 -16.76 5.58
N GLY A 113 -2.94 -17.81 4.87
CA GLY A 113 -2.89 -17.92 3.41
C GLY A 113 -1.58 -18.55 2.89
N ASN A 114 -1.65 -19.36 1.83
CA ASN A 114 -0.45 -19.80 1.12
C ASN A 114 0.15 -18.59 0.39
N VAL A 115 1.33 -18.14 0.83
CA VAL A 115 2.15 -17.20 0.05
C VAL A 115 2.80 -18.02 -1.06
N THR A 116 2.20 -18.00 -2.24
CA THR A 116 2.56 -18.97 -3.29
C THR A 116 3.74 -18.55 -4.15
N ARG A 117 4.16 -17.27 -4.12
CA ARG A 117 5.29 -16.73 -4.88
C ARG A 117 5.97 -15.58 -4.13
N LEU A 118 7.31 -15.60 -4.14
CA LEU A 118 8.25 -14.64 -3.56
C LEU A 118 9.25 -14.25 -4.65
#